data_AF-A0A7X7QA42-F1
#
_entry.id   AF-A0A7X7QA42-F1
#
_cell.length_a   1.000
_cell.length_b   1.000
_cell.length_c   1.000
_cell.angle_alpha   90.00
_cell.angle_beta   90.00
_cell.angle_gamma   90.00
#
_symmetry.space_group_name_H-M   'P 1'
#
loop_
_entity.id
_entity.type
_entity.pdbx_description
1 polymer ?
#
loop_
_entity_poly.entity_id
_entity_poly.type
_entity_poly.pdbx_seq_one_letter_code
_entity_poly.pdbx_strand_id
1 'polypeptide(L)' 'MNERDKLRVLLPHWIEHNRDHAGEFRDWAEQAGQARDDLLGAARLLEEATGKLEEALQLLGGALEHDHA' A
#
# COMPACT_ATOMS: atom_id res chain seq x y z
N MET A 1 16.27 -14.28 -10.09
CA MET A 1 14.91 -14.07 -9.54
C MET A 1 13.91 -14.12 -10.69
N ASN A 2 12.86 -14.94 -10.59
CA ASN A 2 11.81 -14.97 -11.62
C ASN A 2 10.80 -13.81 -11.40
N GLU A 3 9.87 -13.61 -12.33
CA GLU A 3 8.88 -12.52 -12.26
C GLU A 3 7.98 -12.61 -11.02
N ARG A 4 7.61 -13.83 -10.62
CA ARG A 4 6.81 -14.08 -9.40
C ARG A 4 7.56 -13.62 -8.15
N ASP A 5 8.83 -13.98 -8.02
CA ASP A 5 9.67 -13.61 -6.88
C ASP A 5 9.91 -12.09 -6.86
N LYS A 6 10.07 -11.46 -8.04
CA LYS A 6 10.15 -10.00 -8.14
C LYS A 6 8.89 -9.32 -7.57
N LEU A 7 7.70 -9.83 -7.89
CA LEU A 7 6.45 -9.30 -7.34
C LEU A 7 6.36 -9.48 -5.83
N ARG A 8 6.83 -10.62 -5.29
CA ARG A 8 6.85 -10.88 -3.84
C ARG A 8 7.77 -9.93 -3.05
N VAL A 9 8.76 -9.32 -3.71
CA VAL A 9 9.61 -8.24 -3.14
C VAL A 9 8.94 -6.87 -3.29
N LEU A 10 8.31 -6.59 -4.43
CA LEU A 10 7.73 -5.27 -4.71
C LEU A 10 6.42 -5.01 -3.95
N LEU A 11 5.55 -6.01 -3.83
CA LEU A 11 4.23 -5.83 -3.21
C LEU A 11 4.30 -5.35 -1.76
N PRO A 12 5.16 -5.90 -0.86
CA PRO A 12 5.32 -5.36 0.49
C PRO A 12 5.71 -3.88 0.51
N HIS A 13 6.63 -3.48 -0.37
CA HIS A 13 7.07 -2.08 -0.45
C HIS A 13 5.94 -1.14 -0.90
N TRP A 14 5.13 -1.54 -1.89
CA TRP A 14 3.97 -0.74 -2.32
C TRP A 14 2.86 -0.70 -1.26
N ILE A 15 2.64 -1.79 -0.52
CA ILE A 15 1.70 -1.83 0.61
C ILE A 15 2.11 -0.84 1.68
N GLU A 16 3.39 -0.83 2.07
CA GLU A 16 3.94 0.13 3.04
C GLU A 16 3.75 1.57 2.55
N HIS A 17 4.16 1.86 1.32
CA HIS A 17 4.06 3.18 0.73
C HIS A 17 2.62 3.69 0.61
N ASN A 18 1.67 2.82 0.26
CA ASN A 18 0.25 3.18 0.21
C ASN A 18 -0.29 3.55 1.59
N ARG A 19 0.11 2.82 2.64
CA ARG A 19 -0.33 3.11 4.02
C ARG A 19 0.24 4.45 4.51
N ASP A 20 1.51 4.72 4.20
CA ASP A 20 2.15 6.00 4.53
C ASP A 20 1.41 7.16 3.86
N HIS A 21 1.18 7.08 2.55
CA HIS A 21 0.43 8.11 1.81
C HIS A 21 -1.03 8.25 2.28
N ALA A 22 -1.71 7.13 2.58
CA ALA A 22 -3.06 7.20 3.12
C ALA A 22 -3.09 7.90 4.49
N GLY A 23 -2.06 7.72 5.32
CA GLY A 23 -1.85 8.47 6.56
C GLY A 23 -1.66 9.96 6.31
N GLU A 24 -0.68 10.32 5.48
CA GLU A 24 -0.39 11.72 5.12
C GLU A 24 -1.61 12.45 4.56
N PHE A 25 -2.40 11.79 3.72
CA PHE A 25 -3.62 12.38 3.15
C PHE A 25 -4.67 12.68 4.21
N ARG A 26 -4.82 11.81 5.24
CA ARG A 26 -5.74 12.06 6.35
C ARG A 26 -5.26 13.23 7.20
N ASP A 27 -3.96 13.31 7.49
CA ASP A 27 -3.39 14.39 8.28
C ASP A 27 -3.61 15.74 7.59
N TRP A 28 -3.38 15.83 6.28
CA TRP A 28 -3.65 17.04 5.51
C TRP A 28 -5.14 17.36 5.36
N ALA A 29 -6.01 16.34 5.35
CA ALA A 29 -7.45 16.54 5.26
C ALA A 29 -8.00 17.37 6.43
N GLU A 30 -7.35 17.36 7.59
CA GLU A 30 -7.73 18.20 8.74
C GLU A 30 -7.63 19.71 8.45
N GLN A 31 -6.75 20.09 7.51
CA GLN A 31 -6.44 21.49 7.19
C GLN A 31 -6.85 21.89 5.77
N ALA A 32 -7.41 20.96 4.98
CA ALA A 32 -7.65 21.12 3.55
C ALA A 32 -8.94 21.88 3.18
N GLY A 33 -9.76 22.26 4.17
CA GLY A 33 -11.01 23.00 3.95
C GLY A 33 -11.93 22.28 2.96
N GLN A 34 -12.17 22.91 1.80
CA GLN A 34 -13.05 22.40 0.75
C GLN A 34 -12.56 21.07 0.15
N ALA A 35 -11.26 20.81 0.16
CA ALA A 35 -10.63 19.62 -0.43
C ALA A 35 -10.54 18.44 0.54
N ARG A 36 -11.05 18.59 1.78
CA ARG A 36 -11.01 17.56 2.82
C ARG A 36 -11.56 16.22 2.33
N ASP A 37 -12.73 16.24 1.74
CA ASP A 37 -13.43 14.99 1.39
C ASP A 37 -12.75 14.28 0.21
N ASP A 38 -12.11 15.02 -0.70
CA ASP A 38 -11.29 14.45 -1.78
C ASP A 38 -10.03 13.76 -1.25
N LEU A 39 -9.34 14.38 -0.28
CA LEU A 39 -8.16 13.77 0.37
C LEU A 39 -8.53 12.51 1.17
N LEU A 40 -9.65 12.54 1.90
CA LEU A 40 -10.16 11.34 2.58
C LEU A 40 -10.58 10.25 1.58
N GLY A 41 -11.16 10.63 0.44
CA GLY A 41 -11.46 9.73 -0.67
C GLY A 41 -10.21 9.07 -1.25
N ALA A 42 -9.16 9.85 -1.50
CA ALA A 42 -7.86 9.35 -1.97
C ALA A 42 -7.23 8.37 -0.96
N ALA A 43 -7.25 8.71 0.33
CA ALA A 43 -6.74 7.84 1.39
C ALA A 43 -7.49 6.49 1.42
N ARG A 44 -8.81 6.52 1.27
CA ARG A 44 -9.62 5.30 1.19
C ARG A 44 -9.28 4.44 -0.02
N LEU A 45 -9.08 5.05 -1.19
CA LEU A 45 -8.71 4.31 -2.40
C LEU A 45 -7.34 3.64 -2.27
N LEU A 46 -6.37 4.28 -1.59
CA LEU A 46 -5.08 3.66 -1.29
C LEU A 46 -5.21 2.47 -0.33
N GLU A 47 -6.08 2.53 0.66
CA GLU A 47 -6.36 1.39 1.55
C GLU A 47 -7.04 0.23 0.80
N GLU A 48 -8.01 0.53 -0.08
CA GLU A 48 -8.64 -0.48 -0.94
C GLU A 48 -7.63 -1.13 -1.89
N ALA A 49 -6.73 -0.34 -2.49
CA ALA A 49 -5.63 -0.85 -3.30
C ALA A 49 -4.70 -1.74 -2.45
N THR A 50 -4.37 -1.32 -1.23
CA THR A 50 -3.53 -2.08 -0.29
C THR A 50 -4.12 -3.46 0.00
N GLY A 51 -5.42 -3.55 0.27
CA GLY A 51 -6.09 -4.85 0.47
C GLY A 51 -5.96 -5.77 -0.75
N LYS A 52 -6.03 -5.22 -1.98
CA LYS A 52 -5.82 -6.00 -3.21
C LYS A 52 -4.37 -6.44 -3.41
N LEU A 53 -3.41 -5.62 -3.01
CA LEU A 53 -1.99 -5.99 -3.03
C LEU A 53 -1.69 -7.09 -2.00
N GLU A 54 -2.31 -7.05 -0.82
CA GLU A 54 -2.19 -8.10 0.19
C GLU A 54 -2.78 -9.43 -0.30
N GLU A 55 -3.99 -9.40 -0.89
CA GLU A 55 -4.60 -10.57 -1.55
C GLU A 55 -3.65 -11.15 -2.62
N ALA A 56 -3.10 -10.30 -3.49
CA ALA A 56 -2.16 -10.72 -4.52
C ALA A 56 -0.88 -11.34 -3.93
N LEU A 57 -0.33 -10.74 -2.87
CA LEU A 57 0.85 -11.25 -2.19
C LEU A 57 0.60 -12.64 -1.59
N GLN A 58 -0.57 -12.87 -0.99
CA GLN A 58 -0.96 -14.19 -0.48
C GLN A 58 -1.05 -15.23 -1.60
N LEU A 59 -1.68 -14.90 -2.74
CA LEU A 59 -1.76 -15.79 -3.91
C LEU A 59 -0.37 -16.11 -4.50
N LEU A 60 0.59 -15.18 -4.38
CA LEU A 60 1.97 -15.36 -4.81
C LEU A 60 2.84 -16.12 -3.80
N GLY A 61 2.28 -16.53 -2.65
CA GLY A 61 2.98 -17.33 -1.64
C GLY A 61 3.67 -16.50 -0.56
N GLY A 62 3.14 -15.30 -0.27
CA GLY A 62 3.64 -14.42 0.78
C GLY A 62 4.92 -13.66 0.40
N ALA A 63 5.35 -12.76 1.29
CA ALA A 63 6.63 -12.07 1.15
C ALA A 63 7.77 -13.09 1.15
N LEU A 64 8.85 -12.78 0.42
CA LEU A 64 10.10 -13.54 0.57
C LEU A 64 10.73 -13.12 1.90
N GLU A 65 10.88 -14.07 2.83
CA GLU A 65 11.75 -13.84 3.98
C GLU A 65 13.15 -13.56 3.44
N HIS A 66 13.75 -12.43 3.86
CA HIS A 66 15.15 -12.19 3.59
C HIS A 66 15.94 -13.23 4.39
N ASP A 67 16.36 -14.31 3.73
CA ASP A 67 17.41 -15.21 4.23
C ASP A 67 18.68 -14.36 4.44
N HIS A 68 18.82 -13.81 5.64
CA HIS A 68 20.10 -13.32 6.14
C HIS A 68 20.90 -14.55 6.61
N ALA A 69 21.57 -15.18 5.64
CA ALA A 69 22.67 -16.11 5.89
C ALA A 69 23.98 -15.35 6.16
#